data_AF-A0A836SMK8-F1
#
_entry.id   AF-A0A836SMK8-F1
#
_cell.length_a   1.000
_cell.length_b   1.000
_cell.length_c   1.000
_cell.angle_alpha   90.00
_cell.angle_beta   90.00
_cell.angle_gamma   90.00
#
_symmetry.space_group_name_H-M   'P 1'
#
loop_
_entity.id
_entity.type
_entity.pdbx_description
1 polymer ?
#
loop_
_entity_poly.entity_id
_entity_poly.type
_entity_poly.pdbx_seq_one_letter_code
_entity_poly.pdbx_strand_id
1 'polypeptide(L)' 'MQNFSSEVEAADYLKNKYHDFEKEIRKVIVGQQQVVRELLISIFSNGHCLLIGVPGLAKTLLVNTVAKILGLEYNRIQ' A
#
# COMPACT_ATOMS: atom_id res chain seq x y z
N MET A 1 -6.41 -21.78 5.09
CA MET A 1 -5.85 -21.33 3.79
C MET A 1 -6.98 -21.38 2.78
N GLN A 2 -7.18 -20.31 1.99
CA GLN A 2 -8.11 -20.39 0.86
C GLN A 2 -7.47 -21.25 -0.22
N ASN A 3 -8.22 -22.23 -0.73
CA ASN A 3 -7.78 -23.08 -1.83
C ASN A 3 -8.31 -22.46 -3.13
N PHE A 4 -7.41 -22.03 -4.00
CA PHE A 4 -7.77 -21.53 -5.34
C PHE A 4 -7.74 -22.68 -6.34
N SER A 5 -8.77 -22.77 -7.17
CA SER A 5 -8.92 -23.81 -8.20
C SER A 5 -8.15 -23.50 -9.49
N SER A 6 -7.77 -22.24 -9.70
CA SER A 6 -6.94 -21.78 -10.83
C SER A 6 -6.10 -20.56 -10.47
N GLU A 7 -5.03 -20.31 -11.26
CA GLU A 7 -4.22 -19.09 -11.13
C GLU A 7 -5.04 -17.81 -11.41
N VAL A 8 -6.02 -17.90 -12.31
CA VAL A 8 -6.93 -16.80 -12.62
C VAL A 8 -7.76 -16.43 -11.40
N GLU A 9 -8.28 -17.43 -10.68
CA GLU A 9 -9.05 -17.21 -9.45
C GLU A 9 -8.18 -16.58 -8.34
N ALA A 10 -6.93 -17.03 -8.21
CA ALA A 10 -5.98 -16.44 -7.26
C ALA A 10 -5.66 -14.97 -7.62
N ALA A 11 -5.49 -14.67 -8.92
CA ALA A 11 -5.24 -13.31 -9.40
C ALA A 11 -6.46 -12.39 -9.17
N ASP A 12 -7.68 -12.86 -9.44
CA ASP A 12 -8.91 -12.11 -9.19
C ASP A 12 -9.12 -11.86 -7.69
N TYR A 13 -8.81 -12.85 -6.84
CA TYR A 13 -8.83 -12.67 -5.39
C TYR A 13 -7.88 -11.56 -4.94
N LEU A 14 -6.62 -11.59 -5.41
CA LEU A 14 -5.62 -10.57 -5.07
C LEU A 14 -6.05 -9.18 -5.56
N LYS A 15 -6.61 -9.09 -6.76
CA LYS A 15 -7.15 -7.84 -7.32
C LYS A 15 -8.28 -7.26 -6.45
N ASN A 16 -9.20 -8.10 -6.00
CA ASN A 16 -10.30 -7.66 -5.13
C ASN A 16 -9.77 -7.17 -3.78
N LYS A 17 -8.86 -7.94 -3.16
CA LYS A 17 -8.18 -7.49 -1.96
C LYS A 17 -7.47 -6.17 -2.18
N TYR A 18 -6.81 -6.00 -3.33
CA TYR A 18 -6.18 -4.73 -3.69
C TYR A 18 -7.10 -3.53 -3.65
N HIS A 19 -8.28 -3.68 -4.22
CA HIS A 19 -9.27 -2.61 -4.15
C HIS A 19 -9.78 -2.34 -2.73
N ASP A 20 -9.86 -3.36 -1.87
CA ASP A 20 -10.27 -3.18 -0.48
C ASP A 20 -9.25 -2.35 0.31
N PHE A 21 -7.96 -2.71 0.26
CA PHE A 21 -6.94 -1.94 0.98
C PHE A 21 -6.71 -0.55 0.38
N GLU A 22 -6.81 -0.39 -0.95
CA GLU A 22 -6.76 0.93 -1.58
C GLU A 22 -7.89 1.85 -1.07
N LYS A 23 -9.11 1.33 -0.90
CA LYS A 23 -10.23 2.09 -0.32
C LYS A 23 -9.96 2.53 1.11
N GLU A 24 -9.39 1.67 1.94
CA GLU A 24 -9.04 2.03 3.33
C GLU A 24 -7.96 3.12 3.38
N ILE A 25 -6.94 3.05 2.52
CA ILE A 25 -5.90 4.09 2.44
C ILE A 25 -6.51 5.43 2.04
N ARG A 26 -7.45 5.45 1.09
CA ARG A 26 -8.12 6.67 0.61
C ARG A 26 -8.95 7.40 1.68
N LYS A 27 -9.33 6.73 2.77
CA LYS A 27 -10.04 7.38 3.89
C LYS A 27 -9.14 8.33 4.68
N VAL A 28 -7.83 8.09 4.68
CA VAL A 28 -6.83 8.87 5.43
C VAL A 28 -5.99 9.73 4.49
N ILE A 29 -5.64 9.18 3.32
CA ILE A 29 -4.76 9.83 2.34
C ILE A 29 -5.59 10.34 1.16
N VAL A 30 -5.67 11.66 1.04
CA VAL A 30 -6.44 12.34 -0.02
C VAL A 30 -5.48 12.87 -1.09
N GLY A 31 -5.81 12.62 -2.37
CA GLY A 31 -5.11 13.21 -3.51
C GLY A 31 -3.72 12.65 -3.85
N GLN A 32 -3.32 11.52 -3.25
CA GLN A 32 -2.00 10.88 -3.45
C GLN A 32 -2.11 9.46 -4.04
N GLN A 33 -3.11 9.20 -4.89
CA GLN A 33 -3.43 7.86 -5.37
C GLN A 33 -2.27 7.22 -6.16
N GLN A 34 -1.58 8.02 -6.98
CA GLN A 34 -0.42 7.53 -7.72
C GLN A 34 0.73 7.12 -6.79
N VAL A 35 1.05 7.96 -5.79
CA VAL A 35 2.12 7.69 -4.81
C VAL A 35 1.81 6.43 -4.00
N VAL A 36 0.55 6.25 -3.59
CA VAL A 36 0.09 5.03 -2.91
C VAL A 36 0.33 3.80 -3.78
N ARG A 37 -0.04 3.86 -5.07
CA ARG A 37 0.13 2.76 -6.00
C ARG A 37 1.60 2.40 -6.20
N GLU A 38 2.48 3.39 -6.41
CA GLU A 38 3.92 3.18 -6.58
C GLU A 38 4.57 2.61 -5.32
N LEU A 39 4.15 3.07 -4.13
CA LEU A 39 4.58 2.54 -2.84
C LEU A 39 4.19 1.06 -2.69
N LEU A 40 2.95 0.70 -3.01
CA LEU A 40 2.48 -0.70 -2.94
C LEU A 40 3.23 -1.60 -3.93
N ILE A 41 3.47 -1.12 -5.15
CA ILE A 41 4.29 -1.85 -6.14
C ILE A 41 5.70 -2.10 -5.59
N SER A 42 6.31 -1.08 -4.99
CA SER A 42 7.64 -1.20 -4.38
C SER A 42 7.65 -2.28 -3.29
N ILE A 43 6.69 -2.24 -2.36
CA ILE A 43 6.58 -3.22 -1.27
C ILE A 43 6.40 -4.65 -1.81
N PHE A 44 5.45 -4.86 -2.73
CA PHE A 44 5.17 -6.20 -3.26
C PHE A 44 6.30 -6.76 -4.13
N SER A 45 7.14 -5.87 -4.68
CA SER A 45 8.33 -6.26 -5.44
C SER A 45 9.57 -6.44 -4.56
N ASN A 46 9.44 -6.35 -3.23
CA ASN A 46 10.57 -6.28 -2.28
C ASN A 46 11.58 -5.18 -2.64
N GLY A 47 11.10 -4.07 -3.20
CA GLY A 47 11.88 -2.92 -3.59
C GLY A 47 12.00 -1.88 -2.47
N HIS A 48 12.70 -0.79 -2.80
CA HIS A 48 12.80 0.40 -1.97
C HIS A 48 12.33 1.61 -2.76
N CYS A 49 11.72 2.58 -2.07
CA CYS A 49 11.25 3.81 -2.68
C CYS A 49 11.71 5.03 -1.88
N LEU A 50 11.96 6.15 -2.58
CA LEU A 50 12.26 7.44 -1.97
C LEU A 50 11.07 8.38 -2.18
N LEU A 51 10.46 8.84 -1.09
CA LEU A 51 9.33 9.78 -1.12
C LEU A 51 9.83 11.23 -1.02
N ILE A 52 9.87 11.93 -2.15
CA ILE A 52 10.29 13.34 -2.25
C ILE A 52 9.05 14.24 -2.30
N GLY A 53 9.11 15.36 -1.58
CA GLY A 53 8.08 16.40 -1.64
C GLY A 53 8.29 17.44 -0.56
N VAL A 54 7.57 18.56 -0.62
CA VAL A 54 7.67 19.62 0.37
C VAL A 54 7.22 19.18 1.78
N PRO A 55 7.67 19.84 2.86
CA PRO A 55 7.19 19.59 4.21
C PRO A 55 5.66 19.71 4.29
N GLY A 56 5.02 18.89 5.14
CA GLY A 56 3.56 18.94 5.35
C GLY A 56 2.71 18.10 4.40
N LEU A 57 3.26 17.47 3.36
CA LEU A 57 2.50 16.60 2.43
C LEU A 57 2.24 15.17 2.97
N ALA A 58 2.06 15.03 4.28
CA ALA A 58 1.64 13.78 4.90
C ALA A 58 2.50 12.53 4.56
N LYS A 59 3.77 12.68 4.14
CA LYS A 59 4.66 11.55 3.77
C LYS A 59 4.78 10.50 4.88
N THR A 60 4.99 10.96 6.11
CA THR A 60 5.05 10.07 7.29
C THR A 60 3.70 9.41 7.57
N LEU A 61 2.60 10.16 7.42
CA LEU A 61 1.26 9.62 7.60
C LEU A 61 0.94 8.55 6.55
N LEU A 62 1.33 8.78 5.29
CA LEU A 62 1.19 7.82 4.20
C LEU A 62 1.87 6.49 4.54
N VAL A 63 3.17 6.50 4.84
CA VAL A 63 3.92 5.27 5.11
C VAL A 63 3.36 4.54 6.34
N ASN A 64 3.03 5.27 7.41
CA ASN A 64 2.43 4.68 8.62
C ASN A 64 1.04 4.07 8.34
N THR A 65 0.22 4.76 7.54
CA THR A 65 -1.13 4.30 7.17
C THR A 65 -1.04 3.02 6.33
N VAL A 66 -0.16 2.97 5.33
CA VAL A 66 0.04 1.77 4.51
C VAL A 66 0.56 0.61 5.36
N ALA A 67 1.53 0.85 6.23
CA ALA A 67 2.04 -0.18 7.13
C ALA A 67 0.94 -0.77 8.02
N LYS A 68 0.12 0.08 8.66
CA LYS A 68 -1.01 -0.38 9.50
C LYS A 68 -2.04 -1.20 8.73
N ILE A 69 -2.42 -0.77 7.53
CA ILE A 69 -3.44 -1.45 6.72
C ILE A 69 -2.93 -2.82 6.22
N LEU A 70 -1.64 -2.91 5.90
CA LEU A 70 -1.02 -4.16 5.48
C LEU A 70 -0.56 -5.04 6.66
N GLY A 71 -0.71 -4.59 7.90
CA GLY A 71 -0.23 -5.31 9.09
C GLY A 71 1.30 -5.40 9.18
N LEU A 72 2.02 -4.47 8.57
CA LEU A 72 3.48 -4.39 8.58
C LEU A 72 3.98 -3.59 9.78
N GLU A 73 5.20 -3.91 10.23
CA GLU A 73 5.90 -3.10 11.21
C GLU A 73 6.42 -1.80 10.57
N TYR A 74 6.23 -0.68 11.26
CA TYR A 74 6.73 0.62 10.84
C TYR A 74 7.87 1.07 11.74
N ASN A 75 9.05 1.26 11.14
CA ASN A 75 10.24 1.76 11.83
C ASN A 75 10.72 3.07 11.18
N ARG A 76 11.04 4.06 12.01
CA ARG A 76 11.60 5.35 11.57
C ARG A 76 13.01 5.49 12.11
N ILE A 77 13.98 5.59 11.20
CA ILE A 77 15.35 5.99 11.51
C ILE A 77 15.46 7.47 11.12
N GLN A 78 15.93 8.32 12.04
CA GLN A 78 16.09 9.76 11.84
C GLN A 78 17.53 10.13 11.61
#